data_AF-A0A1X0RJV2-F1
#
_entry.id   AF-A0A1X0RJV2-F1
#
_cell.length_a   1.000
_cell.length_b   1.000
_cell.length_c   1.000
_cell.angle_alpha   90.00
_cell.angle_beta   90.00
_cell.angle_gamma   90.00
#
_symmetry.space_group_name_H-M   'P 1'
#
loop_
_entity.id
_entity.type
_entity.pdbx_description
1 polymer ?
#
loop_
_entity_poly.entity_id
_entity_poly.type
_entity_poly.pdbx_seq_one_letter_code
_entity_poly.pdbx_strand_id
1 'polypeptide(L)'
;MEQLLQKFQDLKVSKSTVYNFVRTECNLSLKKTQFQPVNRNSGEKIQERFDWVHSPWQHQIDIAYGTRMLLLASTTRTSFMSFDVMAWLLVGFVGLLLLLQDVEEE
;
A
#
# COMPACT_ATOMS: atom_id res chain seq x y z
N MET A 1 -28.39 9.46 -23.63
CA MET A 1 -27.06 9.27 -24.25
C MET A 1 -27.05 9.83 -25.67
N GLU A 2 -28.08 9.54 -26.47
CA GLU A 2 -28.21 9.99 -27.87
C GLU A 2 -28.15 11.52 -28.07
N GLN A 3 -28.86 12.31 -27.27
CA GLN A 3 -28.84 13.78 -27.37
C GLN A 3 -27.46 14.39 -27.09
N LEU A 4 -26.67 13.79 -26.19
CA LEU A 4 -25.31 14.23 -25.89
C LEU A 4 -24.39 13.88 -27.06
N LEU A 5 -24.54 12.67 -27.60
CA LEU A 5 -23.76 12.19 -28.74
C LEU A 5 -23.99 13.08 -29.98
N GLN A 6 -25.24 13.48 -30.22
CA GLN A 6 -25.61 14.40 -31.30
C GLN A 6 -24.94 15.77 -31.18
N LYS A 7 -24.79 16.32 -29.96
CA LYS A 7 -24.09 17.60 -29.72
C LYS A 7 -22.58 17.54 -30.02
N PHE A 8 -22.00 16.34 -30.03
CA PHE A 8 -20.58 16.13 -30.26
C PHE A 8 -20.27 15.49 -31.61
N GLN A 9 -21.26 15.26 -32.48
CA GLN A 9 -21.06 14.61 -33.79
C GLN A 9 -20.04 15.34 -34.67
N ASP A 10 -20.03 16.67 -34.63
CA ASP A 10 -19.11 17.49 -35.43
C ASP A 10 -17.86 17.93 -34.65
N LEU A 11 -17.71 17.47 -33.40
CA LEU A 11 -16.61 17.89 -32.54
C LEU A 11 -15.30 17.22 -33.01
N LYS A 12 -14.55 17.95 -33.84
CA LYS A 12 -13.22 17.55 -34.30
C LYS A 12 -12.15 18.06 -33.34
N VAL A 13 -11.81 17.26 -32.33
CA VAL A 13 -10.78 17.60 -31.35
C VAL A 13 -9.63 16.61 -31.44
N SER A 14 -8.40 17.13 -31.41
CA SER A 14 -7.21 16.28 -31.44
C SER A 14 -7.02 15.55 -30.11
N LYS A 15 -6.36 14.39 -30.13
CA LYS A 15 -6.08 13.59 -28.93
C LYS A 15 -5.25 14.38 -27.90
N SER A 16 -4.33 15.25 -28.34
CA SER A 16 -3.53 16.10 -27.46
C SER A 16 -4.35 17.21 -26.82
N THR A 17 -5.31 17.80 -27.54
CA THR A 17 -6.23 18.80 -26.98
C THR A 17 -7.07 18.21 -25.85
N VAL A 18 -7.64 17.00 -26.04
CA VAL A 18 -8.36 16.30 -24.98
C VAL A 18 -7.45 15.99 -23.79
N TYR A 19 -6.24 15.48 -24.04
CA TYR A 19 -5.27 15.20 -22.98
C TYR A 19 -4.92 16.44 -22.17
N ASN A 20 -4.64 17.57 -22.84
CA ASN A 20 -4.30 18.82 -22.18
C ASN A 20 -5.48 19.33 -21.35
N PHE A 21 -6.71 19.33 -21.89
CA PHE A 21 -7.90 19.74 -21.17
C PHE A 21 -8.10 18.93 -19.88
N VAL A 22 -8.02 17.59 -19.97
CA VAL A 22 -8.15 16.70 -18.81
C VAL A 22 -7.05 16.97 -17.77
N ARG A 23 -5.84 17.29 -18.23
CA ARG A 23 -4.70 17.58 -17.36
C ARG A 23 -4.76 18.96 -16.70
N THR A 24 -5.12 20.00 -17.43
CA THR A 24 -5.08 21.39 -16.95
C THR A 24 -6.38 21.82 -16.28
N GLU A 25 -7.52 21.55 -16.93
CA GLU A 25 -8.83 22.02 -16.46
C GLU A 25 -9.42 21.07 -15.42
N CYS A 26 -9.24 19.76 -15.60
CA CYS A 26 -9.76 18.78 -14.64
C CYS A 26 -8.73 18.39 -13.57
N ASN A 27 -7.45 18.81 -13.71
CA ASN A 27 -6.34 18.39 -12.86
C ASN A 27 -6.24 16.86 -12.71
N LEU A 28 -6.59 16.11 -13.76
CA LEU A 28 -6.54 14.66 -13.80
C LEU A 28 -5.33 14.16 -14.59
N SER A 29 -4.75 13.05 -14.15
CA SER A 29 -3.70 12.37 -14.90
C SER A 29 -4.24 11.09 -15.54
N LEU A 30 -3.98 10.91 -16.84
CA LEU A 30 -4.30 9.66 -17.54
C LEU A 30 -3.13 8.70 -17.40
N LYS A 31 -3.31 7.65 -16.59
CA LYS A 31 -2.33 6.56 -16.48
C LYS A 31 -2.54 5.55 -17.59
N LYS A 32 -1.44 5.15 -18.24
CA LYS A 32 -1.46 4.02 -19.15
C LYS A 32 -1.63 2.74 -18.32
N THR A 33 -2.70 2.00 -18.56
CA THR A 33 -2.90 0.69 -17.94
C THR A 33 -2.01 -0.35 -18.63
N GLN A 34 -1.36 -1.19 -17.84
CA GLN A 34 -0.66 -2.38 -18.34
C GLN A 34 -1.65 -3.54 -18.29
N PHE A 35 -1.94 -4.12 -19.46
CA PHE A 35 -2.81 -5.28 -19.54
C PHE A 35 -2.04 -6.53 -19.16
N GLN A 36 -2.65 -7.33 -18.30
CA GLN A 36 -2.16 -8.66 -17.96
C GLN A 36 -2.85 -9.69 -18.87
N PRO A 37 -2.19 -10.83 -19.16
CA PRO A 37 -2.83 -11.91 -19.91
C PRO A 37 -4.11 -12.38 -19.22
N VAL A 38 -5.16 -12.65 -19.99
CA VAL A 38 -6.46 -13.10 -19.45
C VAL A 38 -6.31 -14.35 -18.58
N ASN A 39 -5.44 -15.28 -19.00
CA ASN A 39 -5.11 -16.49 -18.24
C ASN A 39 -4.60 -16.17 -16.82
N ARG A 40 -3.79 -15.11 -16.65
CA ARG A 40 -3.29 -14.67 -15.33
C ARG A 40 -4.41 -14.30 -14.36
N ASN A 41 -5.55 -13.82 -14.89
CA ASN A 41 -6.71 -13.38 -14.11
C ASN A 41 -7.81 -14.45 -13.99
N SER A 42 -7.53 -15.70 -14.36
CA SER A 42 -8.41 -16.82 -14.02
C SER A 42 -8.48 -17.02 -12.50
N GLY A 43 -9.62 -17.49 -12.00
CA GLY A 43 -9.81 -17.75 -10.57
C GLY A 43 -8.77 -18.70 -10.00
N GLU A 44 -8.43 -19.76 -10.74
CA GLU A 44 -7.39 -20.73 -10.39
C GLU A 44 -6.01 -20.07 -10.24
N LYS A 45 -5.57 -19.26 -11.21
CA LYS A 45 -4.27 -18.54 -11.11
C LYS A 45 -4.24 -17.46 -10.05
N ILE A 46 -5.39 -16.89 -9.69
CA ILE A 46 -5.49 -15.97 -8.55
C ILE A 46 -5.35 -16.75 -7.25
N GLN A 47 -6.03 -17.89 -7.11
CA GLN A 47 -5.96 -18.75 -5.92
C GLN A 47 -4.56 -19.32 -5.71
N GLU A 48 -3.91 -19.85 -6.76
CA GLU A 48 -2.51 -20.33 -6.68
C GLU A 48 -1.55 -19.25 -6.14
N ARG A 49 -1.69 -18.00 -6.61
CA ARG A 49 -0.87 -16.88 -6.12
C ARG A 49 -1.21 -16.52 -4.67
N PHE A 50 -2.49 -16.57 -4.32
CA PHE A 50 -2.93 -16.34 -2.94
C PHE A 50 -2.33 -17.40 -2.02
N ASP A 51 -2.46 -18.68 -2.37
CA ASP A 51 -1.94 -19.80 -1.58
C ASP A 51 -0.42 -19.75 -1.48
N TRP A 52 0.28 -19.36 -2.55
CA TRP A 52 1.73 -19.17 -2.53
C TRP A 52 2.17 -18.05 -1.56
N VAL A 53 1.41 -16.95 -1.46
CA VAL A 53 1.70 -15.88 -0.50
C VAL A 53 1.25 -16.27 0.91
N HIS A 54 0.12 -16.93 1.05
CA HIS A 54 -0.50 -17.21 2.34
C HIS A 54 0.18 -18.40 3.02
N SER A 55 0.49 -19.48 2.31
CA SER A 55 1.00 -20.73 2.89
C SER A 55 2.31 -20.59 3.68
N PRO A 56 3.34 -19.84 3.23
CA PRO A 56 4.60 -19.73 3.97
C PRO A 56 4.55 -18.63 5.05
N TRP A 57 3.72 -17.61 4.83
CA TRP A 57 3.80 -16.35 5.58
C TRP A 57 2.64 -16.14 6.54
N GLN A 58 1.64 -17.03 6.57
CA GLN A 58 0.44 -16.84 7.38
C GLN A 58 0.77 -16.60 8.86
N HIS A 59 1.63 -17.43 9.42
CA HIS A 59 2.02 -17.30 10.83
C HIS A 59 2.75 -15.98 11.11
N GLN A 60 3.59 -15.50 10.18
CA GLN A 60 4.32 -14.24 10.34
C GLN A 60 3.41 -13.02 10.15
N ILE A 61 2.45 -13.09 9.22
CA ILE A 61 1.44 -12.05 8.99
C ILE A 61 0.52 -11.94 10.21
N ASP A 62 0.05 -13.06 10.75
CA ASP A 62 -0.84 -13.09 11.92
C ASP A 62 -0.13 -12.56 13.17
N ILE A 63 1.14 -12.91 13.37
CA ILE A 63 1.95 -12.34 14.46
C ILE A 63 2.13 -10.84 14.26
N ALA A 64 2.53 -10.38 13.07
CA ALA A 64 2.77 -8.95 12.83
C ALA A 64 1.50 -8.12 13.00
N TYR A 65 0.35 -8.60 12.50
CA TYR A 65 -0.95 -7.95 12.69
C TYR A 65 -1.41 -8.00 14.15
N GLY A 66 -1.27 -9.15 14.81
CA GLY A 66 -1.63 -9.33 16.21
C GLY A 66 -0.82 -8.44 17.14
N THR A 67 0.51 -8.42 16.98
CA THR A 67 1.42 -7.57 17.73
C THR A 67 1.13 -6.09 17.46
N ARG A 68 0.91 -5.67 16.21
CA ARG A 68 0.55 -4.28 15.89
C ARG A 68 -0.79 -3.88 16.49
N MET A 69 -1.79 -4.77 16.49
CA MET A 69 -3.10 -4.51 17.10
C MET A 69 -3.02 -4.43 18.62
N LEU A 70 -2.24 -5.32 19.26
CA LEU A 70 -2.00 -5.29 20.70
C LEU A 70 -1.24 -4.03 21.13
N LEU A 71 -0.25 -3.59 20.35
CA LEU A 71 0.48 -2.33 20.59
C LEU A 71 -0.43 -1.10 20.41
N LEU A 72 -1.30 -1.10 19.40
CA LEU A 72 -2.29 -0.03 19.24
C LEU A 72 -3.30 -0.02 20.40
N ALA A 73 -3.77 -1.18 20.84
CA ALA A 73 -4.69 -1.30 21.98
C ALA A 73 -4.05 -0.86 23.31
N SER A 74 -2.78 -1.21 23.57
CA SER A 74 -2.08 -0.82 24.79
C SER A 74 -1.77 0.69 24.81
N THR A 75 -1.35 1.25 23.68
CA THR A 75 -1.09 2.70 23.55
C THR A 75 -2.35 3.56 23.55
N THR A 76 -3.52 3.02 23.17
CA THR A 76 -4.79 3.74 23.36
C THR A 76 -5.21 3.85 24.84
N ARG A 77 -4.62 3.08 25.76
CA ARG A 77 -4.93 3.16 27.19
C ARG A 77 -3.96 4.06 27.97
N THR A 78 -2.83 4.45 27.38
CA THR A 78 -1.91 5.46 27.93
C THR A 78 -1.35 6.28 26.77
N SER A 79 -1.87 7.51 26.60
CA SER A 79 -1.34 8.61 25.74
C SER A 79 -0.70 8.20 24.41
N PHE A 80 -1.35 8.59 23.31
CA PHE A 80 -0.87 8.52 21.93
C PHE A 80 0.63 8.88 21.81
N MET A 81 1.51 7.88 21.80
CA MET A 81 2.92 8.09 21.49
C MET A 81 3.09 7.96 19.98
N SER A 82 3.47 9.07 19.33
CA SER A 82 3.73 9.14 17.90
C SER A 82 4.70 8.04 17.45
N PHE A 83 4.55 7.57 16.21
CA PHE A 83 5.41 6.54 15.59
C PHE A 83 6.91 6.82 15.76
N ASP A 84 7.31 8.09 15.79
CA ASP A 84 8.69 8.50 16.07
C ASP A 84 9.18 7.98 17.43
N VAL A 85 8.42 8.16 18.51
CA VAL A 85 8.91 7.83 19.86
C VAL A 85 9.13 6.34 20.03
N MET A 86 8.30 5.51 19.37
CA MET A 86 8.50 4.06 19.33
C MET A 86 9.76 3.67 18.56
N ALA A 87 10.08 4.36 17.47
CA ALA A 87 11.32 4.13 16.73
C ALA A 87 12.56 4.47 17.58
N TRP A 88 12.54 5.60 18.31
CA TRP A 88 13.63 5.99 19.21
C TRP A 88 13.80 5.03 20.40
N LEU A 89 12.68 4.52 20.95
CA LEU A 89 12.71 3.54 22.04
C LEU A 89 13.31 2.21 21.59
N LEU A 90 12.96 1.74 20.38
CA LEU A 90 13.53 0.50 19.81
C LEU A 90 15.01 0.66 19.50
N VAL A 91 15.44 1.79 18.92
CA VAL A 91 16.87 2.09 18.68
C VAL A 91 17.65 2.14 20.00
N GLY A 92 17.10 2.78 21.03
CA GLY A 92 17.71 2.82 22.36
C GLY A 92 17.79 1.44 23.03
N PHE A 93 16.75 0.62 22.89
CA PHE A 93 16.71 -0.72 23.47
C PHE A 93 17.72 -1.67 22.81
N VAL A 94 17.86 -1.61 21.47
CA VAL A 94 18.90 -2.37 20.75
C VAL A 94 20.30 -1.92 21.15
N GLY A 95 20.53 -0.61 21.30
CA GLY A 95 21.82 -0.09 21.78
C GLY A 95 22.17 -0.53 23.20
N LEU A 96 21.18 -0.57 24.11
CA LEU A 96 21.36 -1.05 25.48
C LEU A 96 21.64 -2.56 25.53
N LEU A 97 20.98 -3.34 24.67
CA LEU A 97 21.20 -4.79 24.59
C LEU A 97 22.63 -5.11 24.13
N LEU A 98 23.14 -4.36 23.14
CA LEU A 98 24.52 -4.49 22.67
C LEU A 98 25.54 -4.10 23.75
N LEU A 99 25.28 -3.02 24.51
CA LEU A 99 26.15 -2.62 25.62
C LEU A 99 26.14 -3.63 26.78
N LEU A 100 25.01 -4.30 27.04
CA LEU A 100 24.93 -5.36 28.04
C LEU A 100 25.67 -6.62 27.60
N GLN A 101 25.68 -6.94 26.30
CA GLN A 101 26.48 -8.04 25.75
C GLN A 101 27.98 -7.76 25.86
N ASP A 102 28.43 -6.51 25.68
CA ASP A 102 29.84 -6.13 25.86
C ASP A 102 30.27 -6.13 27.34
N VAL A 103 29.35 -5.91 28.29
CA VAL A 103 29.65 -5.93 29.75
C VAL A 103 29.70 -7.35 30.31
N GLU A 104 29.08 -8.32 29.66
CA GLU A 104 29.05 -9.72 30.12
C GLU A 104 30.25 -10.55 29.58
N GLU A 105 31.04 -10.00 28.65
CA GLU A 105 32.25 -10.62 28.07
C GLU A 105 33.60 -10.12 28.66
N GLU A 106 33.60 -9.25 29.68
CA GLU A 106 34.81 -8.83 30.43
C GLU A 106 34.93 -9.51 31.81
#